data_AF-A0A7C1FXC6-F1
#
_entry.id   AF-A0A7C1FXC6-F1
#
_cell.length_a   1.000
_cell.length_b   1.000
_cell.length_c   1.000
_cell.angle_alpha   90.00
_cell.angle_beta   90.00
_cell.angle_gamma   90.00
#
_symmetry.space_group_name_H-M   'P 1'
#
loop_
_entity.id
_entity.type
_entity.pdbx_description
1 polymer ?
#
loop_
_entity_poly.entity_id
_entity_poly.type
_entity_poly.pdbx_seq_one_letter_code
_entity_poly.pdbx_strand_id
1 'polypeptide(L)'
;MVRDETIMAKPAPKAALDEIDGLVAKRKDLPAGWRDTVETRFGITLLDPKEHKTFNELWSQARRYLLYVDTLLRDLNPGANRLEWFLNAFGVPEGPAANLRQEADIWARGGVGKYVLIVAYHFLRGPDFADRPAEALPPEQVLERLHQRVLGAMSKVDTQVGRQIAVDRLGLRQELESYLAEHLYLSFAPASHLEADGLTGYISAKGKGHTGKICSLCNRRSEFTQELRTGILDDYGRVFSNRVLPAAEAPQGNRLWCPICQLEFILRKVAGMGLPANAHYKNSRRIYLYVLPTYSFTPEHLRLFEPLLRPFSRVTGFPIRDYGSDWGLPHHWLERRRFDPDWIEDLQSVLERLADKIAGWGGPNFVGERALLGRISGQPHYYLITWEKAARDTESDDARVATNTEAWAKALFAATVISGLTSCKVYVTERPYLPVADPAELKSTITLDGPPPALRGLLGDRTDTVSLYGRERGRRSGLERTLDLSAALWTVTADVHAANRSTKDKHVSGRLAVLNTSPLAGATFYKEYGRLNDGQSPYPTLARACEVLLEAQAE
;
A
#
# COMPACT_ATOMS: atom_id res chain seq x y z
N MET A 1 -5.50 13.42 1.85
CA MET A 1 -4.10 13.01 1.59
C MET A 1 -3.10 13.95 2.27
N VAL A 2 -2.80 15.17 1.76
CA VAL A 2 -1.77 16.06 2.36
C VAL A 2 -2.04 16.38 3.84
N ARG A 3 -3.31 16.66 4.20
CA ARG A 3 -3.73 16.87 5.59
C ARG A 3 -3.39 15.65 6.45
N ASP A 4 -3.86 14.49 6.02
CA ASP A 4 -3.71 13.23 6.77
C ASP A 4 -2.23 12.83 6.90
N GLU A 5 -1.44 12.95 5.82
CA GLU A 5 0.01 12.75 5.84
C GLU A 5 0.72 13.69 6.81
N THR A 6 0.24 14.93 6.95
CA THR A 6 0.83 15.91 7.87
C THR A 6 0.47 15.64 9.33
N ILE A 7 -0.78 15.25 9.61
CA ILE A 7 -1.22 14.80 10.94
C ILE A 7 -0.35 13.63 11.41
N MET A 8 -0.10 12.68 10.52
CA MET A 8 0.66 11.47 10.83
C MET A 8 2.17 11.66 10.94
N ALA A 9 2.72 12.69 10.29
CA ALA A 9 4.14 12.95 10.32
C ALA A 9 4.56 13.30 11.74
N LYS A 10 5.63 12.64 12.24
CA LYS A 10 6.18 12.94 13.56
C LYS A 10 6.48 14.44 13.66
N PRO A 11 5.83 15.17 14.59
CA PRO A 11 6.10 16.58 14.79
C PRO A 11 7.56 16.80 15.20
N ALA A 12 8.13 17.93 14.77
CA ALA A 12 9.48 18.33 15.15
C ALA A 12 9.43 19.65 15.91
N PRO A 13 9.44 19.64 17.26
CA PRO A 13 9.35 20.85 18.08
C PRO A 13 10.46 21.88 17.82
N LYS A 14 11.60 21.46 17.28
CA LYS A 14 12.73 22.34 16.94
C LYS A 14 12.68 22.90 15.51
N ALA A 15 11.68 22.55 14.71
CA ALA A 15 11.67 22.85 13.28
C ALA A 15 11.80 24.34 12.94
N ALA A 16 11.22 25.22 13.74
CA ALA A 16 11.33 26.67 13.53
C ALA A 16 12.76 27.18 13.78
N LEU A 17 13.36 26.77 14.90
CA LEU A 17 14.76 27.10 15.24
C LEU A 17 15.72 26.55 14.19
N ASP A 18 15.60 25.24 13.89
CA ASP A 18 16.47 24.56 12.93
C ASP A 18 16.40 25.20 11.52
N GLU A 19 15.22 25.69 11.11
CA GLU A 19 15.07 26.38 9.83
C GLU A 19 15.72 27.76 9.80
N ILE A 20 15.50 28.57 10.83
CA ILE A 20 16.06 29.93 10.93
C ILE A 20 17.57 29.87 11.09
N ASP A 21 18.07 29.03 12.01
CA ASP A 21 19.51 28.84 12.21
C ASP A 21 20.15 28.23 10.97
N GLY A 22 19.45 27.32 10.29
CA GLY A 22 19.87 26.75 9.00
C GLY A 22 19.90 27.76 7.86
N LEU A 23 19.05 28.81 7.87
CA LEU A 23 19.14 29.93 6.93
C LEU A 23 20.40 30.76 7.20
N VAL A 24 20.66 31.09 8.46
CA VAL A 24 21.84 31.86 8.89
C VAL A 24 23.14 31.12 8.55
N ALA A 25 23.23 29.83 8.88
CA ALA A 25 24.43 29.03 8.61
C ALA A 25 24.76 28.89 7.12
N LYS A 26 23.74 28.87 6.25
CA LYS A 26 23.92 28.69 4.80
C LYS A 26 24.20 29.99 4.04
N ARG A 27 23.94 31.15 4.66
CA ARG A 27 23.94 32.45 3.98
C ARG A 27 24.98 33.38 4.58
N LYS A 28 26.13 33.49 3.91
CA LYS A 28 27.21 34.42 4.28
C LYS A 28 26.91 35.88 3.92
N ASP A 29 25.86 36.10 3.14
CA ASP A 29 25.37 37.40 2.65
C ASP A 29 24.39 38.10 3.60
N LEU A 30 24.02 37.45 4.72
CA LEU A 30 23.09 38.06 5.68
C LEU A 30 23.77 39.17 6.50
N PRO A 31 23.05 40.26 6.80
CA PRO A 31 23.52 41.28 7.73
C PRO A 31 23.91 40.70 9.09
N ALA A 32 24.95 41.26 9.72
CA ALA A 32 25.28 40.93 11.10
C ALA A 32 24.08 41.21 12.02
N GLY A 33 23.76 40.27 12.91
CA GLY A 33 22.58 40.37 13.79
C GLY A 33 21.23 40.13 13.10
N TRP A 34 21.20 39.61 11.85
CA TRP A 34 19.95 39.24 11.17
C TRP A 34 19.10 38.31 12.04
N ARG A 35 19.75 37.30 12.65
CA ARG A 35 19.11 36.33 13.55
C ARG A 35 18.44 36.96 14.77
N ASP A 36 19.04 37.99 15.33
CA ASP A 36 18.63 38.60 16.60
C ASP A 36 17.36 39.45 16.45
N THR A 37 17.03 39.84 15.21
CA THR A 37 15.89 40.70 14.91
C THR A 37 14.75 39.95 14.22
N VAL A 38 14.87 38.63 13.97
CA VAL A 38 13.87 37.81 13.28
C VAL A 38 12.51 37.86 13.97
N GLU A 39 12.47 37.74 15.30
CA GLU A 39 11.21 37.72 16.06
C GLU A 39 10.45 39.03 15.93
N THR A 40 11.12 40.16 16.19
CA THR A 40 10.54 41.50 16.06
C THR A 40 10.18 41.84 14.62
N ARG A 41 11.03 41.48 13.66
CA ARG A 41 10.86 41.82 12.24
C ARG A 41 9.66 41.10 11.63
N PHE A 42 9.47 39.83 11.98
CA PHE A 42 8.39 39.01 11.43
C PHE A 42 7.20 38.84 12.39
N GLY A 43 7.23 39.48 13.55
CA GLY A 43 6.15 39.43 14.54
C GLY A 43 5.89 38.00 15.03
N ILE A 44 6.96 37.21 15.21
CA ILE A 44 6.90 35.84 15.70
C ILE A 44 7.61 35.73 17.05
N THR A 45 7.34 34.65 17.79
CA THR A 45 8.04 34.34 19.04
C THR A 45 8.57 32.90 18.99
N LEU A 46 9.88 32.74 19.12
CA LEU A 46 10.59 31.46 19.16
C LEU A 46 10.54 30.91 20.58
N LEU A 47 9.51 30.12 20.85
CA LEU A 47 9.28 29.52 22.16
C LEU A 47 10.20 28.33 22.42
N ASP A 48 10.58 28.12 23.69
CA ASP A 48 11.39 26.97 24.08
C ASP A 48 10.71 25.63 23.66
N PRO A 49 11.41 24.74 22.93
CA PRO A 49 10.84 23.49 22.44
C PRO A 49 10.39 22.49 23.51
N LYS A 50 10.91 22.60 24.74
CA LYS A 50 10.53 21.73 25.87
C LYS A 50 9.35 22.34 26.63
N GLU A 51 9.39 23.63 26.93
CA GLU A 51 8.35 24.31 27.71
C GLU A 51 7.05 24.50 26.90
N HIS A 52 7.18 24.86 25.62
CA HIS A 52 6.04 25.09 24.72
C HIS A 52 5.93 24.00 23.64
N LYS A 53 6.10 22.75 24.06
CA LYS A 53 6.13 21.59 23.16
C LYS A 53 4.90 21.53 22.25
N THR A 54 3.69 21.68 22.79
CA THR A 54 2.44 21.58 22.02
C THR A 54 2.37 22.58 20.88
N PHE A 55 2.65 23.86 21.16
CA PHE A 55 2.65 24.91 20.12
C PHE A 55 3.69 24.62 19.04
N ASN A 56 4.90 24.26 19.45
CA ASN A 56 6.00 24.01 18.53
C ASN A 56 5.75 22.76 17.65
N GLU A 57 5.08 21.74 18.16
CA GLU A 57 4.62 20.59 17.38
C GLU A 57 3.57 20.99 16.34
N LEU A 58 2.57 21.78 16.73
CA LEU A 58 1.55 22.32 15.81
C LEU A 58 2.16 23.22 14.74
N TRP A 59 3.09 24.09 15.12
CA TRP A 59 3.78 24.99 14.19
C TRP A 59 4.61 24.22 13.16
N SER A 60 5.31 23.18 13.60
CA SER A 60 6.05 22.26 12.73
C SER A 60 5.14 21.58 11.71
N GLN A 61 3.98 21.09 12.15
CA GLN A 61 3.00 20.45 11.27
C GLN A 61 2.34 21.45 10.30
N ALA A 62 1.90 22.60 10.78
CA ALA A 62 1.31 23.64 9.93
C ALA A 62 2.31 24.12 8.85
N ARG A 63 3.58 24.34 9.23
CA ARG A 63 4.66 24.63 8.28
C ARG A 63 4.80 23.52 7.23
N ARG A 64 4.87 22.26 7.68
CA ARG A 64 5.01 21.10 6.77
C ARG A 64 3.86 21.07 5.76
N TYR A 65 2.63 21.26 6.22
CA TYR A 65 1.46 21.33 5.36
C TYR A 65 1.60 22.44 4.32
N LEU A 66 1.96 23.66 4.74
CA LEU A 66 2.09 24.80 3.84
C LEU A 66 3.26 24.68 2.84
N LEU A 67 4.32 23.95 3.16
CA LEU A 67 5.37 23.61 2.18
C LEU A 67 4.84 22.77 1.02
N TYR A 68 3.91 21.83 1.29
CA TYR A 68 3.23 21.10 0.22
C TYR A 68 2.37 22.02 -0.63
N VAL A 69 1.65 22.95 0.00
CA VAL A 69 0.82 23.95 -0.71
C VAL A 69 1.68 24.86 -1.58
N ASP A 70 2.83 25.31 -1.09
CA ASP A 70 3.77 26.16 -1.84
C ASP A 70 4.30 25.45 -3.10
N THR A 71 4.61 24.16 -2.96
CA THR A 71 5.04 23.31 -4.08
C THR A 71 3.90 23.13 -5.09
N LEU A 72 2.68 22.88 -4.61
CA LEU A 72 1.50 22.71 -5.45
C LEU A 72 1.16 24.00 -6.21
N LEU A 73 1.25 25.17 -5.57
CA LEU A 73 1.05 26.47 -6.23
C LEU A 73 2.10 26.75 -7.29
N ARG A 74 3.37 26.41 -7.04
CA ARG A 74 4.45 26.54 -8.03
C ARG A 74 4.13 25.78 -9.31
N ASP A 75 3.63 24.56 -9.14
CA ASP A 75 3.45 23.65 -10.25
C ASP A 75 2.12 23.90 -10.98
N LEU A 76 1.06 24.30 -10.26
CA LEU A 76 -0.27 24.55 -10.82
C LEU A 76 -0.49 25.98 -11.31
N ASN A 77 0.17 26.97 -10.71
CA ASN A 77 0.09 28.37 -11.12
C ASN A 77 1.49 29.03 -11.10
N PRO A 78 2.36 28.65 -12.05
CA PRO A 78 3.76 29.11 -12.06
C PRO A 78 3.93 30.62 -12.28
N GLY A 79 2.91 31.31 -12.80
CA GLY A 79 2.91 32.76 -12.99
C GLY A 79 2.49 33.56 -11.75
N ALA A 80 1.93 32.92 -10.72
CA ALA A 80 1.49 33.61 -9.52
C ALA A 80 2.65 33.95 -8.59
N ASN A 81 2.59 35.14 -7.98
CA ASN A 81 3.43 35.46 -6.83
C ASN A 81 2.94 34.65 -5.62
N ARG A 82 3.61 33.53 -5.35
CA ARG A 82 3.27 32.61 -4.26
C ARG A 82 3.31 33.29 -2.89
N LEU A 83 4.29 34.15 -2.64
CA LEU A 83 4.39 34.88 -1.38
C LEU A 83 3.14 35.75 -1.16
N GLU A 84 2.76 36.56 -2.15
CA GLU A 84 1.54 37.38 -2.04
C GLU A 84 0.28 36.53 -1.85
N TRP A 85 0.20 35.37 -2.52
CA TRP A 85 -0.91 34.45 -2.31
C TRP A 85 -1.01 34.01 -0.84
N PHE A 86 0.10 33.62 -0.21
CA PHE A 86 0.10 33.22 1.20
C PHE A 86 -0.20 34.40 2.14
N LEU A 87 0.40 35.57 1.93
CA LEU A 87 0.17 36.75 2.75
C LEU A 87 -1.32 37.12 2.77
N ASN A 88 -1.97 37.11 1.59
CA ASN A 88 -3.39 37.41 1.44
C ASN A 88 -4.29 36.30 1.99
N ALA A 89 -3.98 35.03 1.70
CA ALA A 89 -4.80 33.89 2.14
C ALA A 89 -4.85 33.76 3.66
N PHE A 90 -3.76 34.10 4.35
CA PHE A 90 -3.62 33.95 5.80
C PHE A 90 -3.73 35.25 6.59
N GLY A 91 -3.86 36.40 5.91
CA GLY A 91 -4.03 37.69 6.57
C GLY A 91 -2.85 38.06 7.46
N VAL A 92 -1.63 37.82 6.98
CA VAL A 92 -0.41 38.17 7.72
C VAL A 92 -0.37 39.70 7.93
N PRO A 93 -0.10 40.20 9.15
CA PRO A 93 -0.08 41.64 9.42
C PRO A 93 0.91 42.40 8.51
N GLU A 94 0.58 43.65 8.15
CA GLU A 94 1.30 44.39 7.11
C GLU A 94 2.79 44.63 7.43
N GLY A 95 3.16 44.81 8.71
CA GLY A 95 4.58 44.94 9.11
C GLY A 95 5.41 43.69 8.74
N PRO A 96 5.09 42.52 9.30
CA PRO A 96 5.68 41.24 8.89
C PRO A 96 5.59 40.96 7.39
N ALA A 97 4.45 41.27 6.75
CA ALA A 97 4.25 41.07 5.31
C ALA A 97 5.20 41.91 4.46
N ALA A 98 5.36 43.20 4.78
CA ALA A 98 6.30 44.09 4.11
C ALA A 98 7.74 43.62 4.25
N ASN A 99 8.14 43.15 5.44
CA ASN A 99 9.48 42.60 5.67
C ASN A 99 9.70 41.30 4.88
N LEU A 100 8.69 40.42 4.78
CA LEU A 100 8.77 39.22 3.95
C LEU A 100 8.92 39.53 2.46
N ARG A 101 8.27 40.59 1.96
CA ARG A 101 8.43 41.05 0.57
C ARG A 101 9.86 41.55 0.30
N GLN A 102 10.41 42.35 1.21
CA GLN A 102 11.77 42.85 1.10
C GLN A 102 12.81 41.72 1.15
N GLU A 103 12.53 40.67 1.92
CA GLU A 103 13.43 39.53 2.12
C GLU A 103 13.00 38.28 1.35
N ALA A 104 12.19 38.42 0.29
CA ALA A 104 11.65 37.29 -0.46
C ALA A 104 12.76 36.34 -0.97
N ASP A 105 13.88 36.90 -1.43
CA ASP A 105 15.06 36.15 -1.89
C ASP A 105 15.78 35.41 -0.76
N ILE A 106 15.59 35.81 0.49
CA ILE A 106 16.09 35.09 1.67
C ILE A 106 15.28 33.83 1.88
N TRP A 107 13.96 33.98 1.84
CA TRP A 107 13.01 32.94 2.19
C TRP A 107 12.64 31.99 1.04
N ALA A 108 12.75 32.40 -0.22
CA ALA A 108 12.34 31.60 -1.38
C ALA A 108 13.50 30.90 -2.13
N ARG A 109 14.75 31.11 -1.70
CA ARG A 109 15.93 30.55 -2.39
C ARG A 109 15.96 29.02 -2.28
N GLY A 110 16.06 28.34 -3.42
CA GLY A 110 16.01 26.88 -3.51
C GLY A 110 14.67 26.31 -4.00
N GLY A 111 13.74 27.16 -4.45
CA GLY A 111 12.53 26.76 -5.17
C GLY A 111 11.32 26.45 -4.30
N VAL A 112 11.50 26.19 -3.01
CA VAL A 112 10.42 26.07 -2.02
C VAL A 112 10.49 27.26 -1.06
N GLY A 113 9.37 27.94 -0.88
CA GLY A 113 9.23 29.13 -0.05
C GLY A 113 9.24 28.80 1.44
N LYS A 114 10.35 29.05 2.14
CA LYS A 114 10.44 28.91 3.60
C LYS A 114 9.69 29.99 4.37
N TYR A 115 9.25 31.06 3.71
CA TYR A 115 8.38 32.09 4.31
C TYR A 115 7.09 31.50 4.91
N VAL A 116 6.70 30.28 4.49
CA VAL A 116 5.56 29.56 5.07
C VAL A 116 5.73 29.25 6.56
N LEU A 117 6.96 29.26 7.09
CA LEU A 117 7.20 29.19 8.53
C LEU A 117 6.53 30.37 9.25
N ILE A 118 6.72 31.59 8.75
CA ILE A 118 6.15 32.82 9.31
C ILE A 118 4.63 32.82 9.13
N VAL A 119 4.15 32.42 7.96
CA VAL A 119 2.72 32.30 7.66
C VAL A 119 2.04 31.30 8.61
N ALA A 120 2.67 30.14 8.86
CA ALA A 120 2.16 29.14 9.79
C ALA A 120 2.02 29.68 11.22
N TYR A 121 2.97 30.49 11.68
CA TYR A 121 2.89 31.13 13.00
C TYR A 121 1.68 32.07 13.08
N HIS A 122 1.54 32.97 12.11
CA HIS A 122 0.44 33.94 12.05
C HIS A 122 -0.93 33.28 11.87
N PHE A 123 -1.00 32.12 11.22
CA PHE A 123 -2.21 31.31 11.22
C PHE A 123 -2.56 30.80 12.63
N LEU A 124 -1.60 30.20 13.35
CA LEU A 124 -1.84 29.62 14.68
C LEU A 124 -2.13 30.65 15.78
N ARG A 125 -1.58 31.85 15.65
CA ARG A 125 -1.83 32.99 16.55
C ARG A 125 -2.86 33.98 15.99
N GLY A 126 -3.45 33.66 14.85
CA GLY A 126 -4.30 34.55 14.08
C GLY A 126 -5.79 34.45 14.43
N PRO A 127 -6.65 35.12 13.64
CA PRO A 127 -8.09 35.19 13.89
C PRO A 127 -8.81 33.83 13.79
N ASP A 128 -8.22 32.83 13.12
CA ASP A 128 -8.78 31.47 13.04
C ASP A 128 -8.87 30.76 14.40
N PHE A 129 -8.20 31.31 15.41
CA PHE A 129 -8.17 30.84 16.80
C PHE A 129 -8.55 31.96 17.78
N ALA A 130 -9.36 32.93 17.34
CA ALA A 130 -9.86 34.00 18.20
C ALA A 130 -10.76 33.49 19.34
N ASP A 131 -11.44 32.35 19.14
CA ASP A 131 -12.32 31.72 20.14
C ASP A 131 -11.56 30.99 21.24
N ARG A 132 -10.40 30.42 20.91
CA ARG A 132 -9.53 29.67 21.82
C ARG A 132 -8.14 29.50 21.19
N PRO A 133 -7.07 29.43 21.99
CA PRO A 133 -5.73 29.23 21.46
C PRO A 133 -5.58 27.89 20.73
N ALA A 134 -4.76 27.84 19.68
CA ALA A 134 -4.53 26.63 18.90
C ALA A 134 -4.02 25.47 19.75
N GLU A 135 -3.21 25.73 20.80
CA GLU A 135 -2.70 24.68 21.69
C GLU A 135 -3.78 24.00 22.55
N ALA A 136 -4.96 24.62 22.69
CA ALA A 136 -6.08 24.05 23.43
C ALA A 136 -6.91 23.07 22.58
N LEU A 137 -6.57 22.88 21.31
CA LEU A 137 -7.27 21.99 20.39
C LEU A 137 -6.42 20.78 20.03
N PRO A 138 -7.05 19.62 19.76
CA PRO A 138 -6.37 18.49 19.17
C PRO A 138 -5.72 18.87 17.81
N PRO A 139 -4.51 18.38 17.49
CA PRO A 139 -3.82 18.69 16.23
C PRO A 139 -4.65 18.45 14.98
N GLU A 140 -5.51 17.42 15.00
CA GLU A 140 -6.40 17.08 13.89
C GLU A 140 -7.38 18.21 13.59
N GLN A 141 -7.92 18.87 14.63
CA GLN A 141 -8.85 19.98 14.46
C GLN A 141 -8.13 21.25 13.97
N VAL A 142 -6.93 21.52 14.49
CA VAL A 142 -6.10 22.65 14.05
C VAL A 142 -5.74 22.50 12.56
N LEU A 143 -5.28 21.33 12.15
CA LEU A 143 -4.94 21.04 10.75
C LEU A 143 -6.17 20.97 9.86
N GLU A 144 -7.34 20.60 10.38
CA GLU A 144 -8.59 20.67 9.62
C GLU A 144 -8.98 22.12 9.32
N ARG A 145 -8.90 23.03 10.31
CA ARG A 145 -9.12 24.46 10.09
C ARG A 145 -8.15 25.01 9.03
N LEU A 146 -6.87 24.64 9.12
CA LEU A 146 -5.84 25.00 8.13
C LEU A 146 -6.21 24.48 6.73
N HIS A 147 -6.62 23.21 6.65
CA HIS A 147 -6.99 22.56 5.40
C HIS A 147 -8.16 23.28 4.72
N GLN A 148 -9.23 23.58 5.47
CA GLN A 148 -10.39 24.30 4.95
C GLN A 148 -10.05 25.70 4.47
N ARG A 149 -9.21 26.44 5.21
CA ARG A 149 -8.74 27.76 4.80
C ARG A 149 -7.96 27.71 3.48
N VAL A 150 -7.07 26.73 3.34
CA VAL A 150 -6.34 26.50 2.09
C VAL A 150 -7.27 26.10 0.95
N LEU A 151 -8.25 25.22 1.16
CA LEU A 151 -9.22 24.86 0.12
C LEU A 151 -10.01 26.10 -0.36
N GLY A 152 -10.46 26.94 0.57
CA GLY A 152 -11.13 28.20 0.25
C GLY A 152 -10.27 29.13 -0.60
N ALA A 153 -9.00 29.32 -0.24
CA ALA A 153 -8.07 30.15 -1.00
C ALA A 153 -7.69 29.52 -2.37
N MET A 154 -7.45 28.22 -2.41
CA MET A 154 -7.08 27.47 -3.61
C MET A 154 -8.20 27.42 -4.65
N SER A 155 -9.47 27.45 -4.23
CA SER A 155 -10.61 27.43 -5.15
C SER A 155 -10.61 28.60 -6.15
N LYS A 156 -9.92 29.70 -5.82
CA LYS A 156 -9.79 30.91 -6.64
C LYS A 156 -8.56 30.92 -7.54
N VAL A 157 -7.70 29.92 -7.42
CA VAL A 157 -6.45 29.84 -8.18
C VAL A 157 -6.74 29.25 -9.55
N ASP A 158 -6.40 29.98 -10.61
CA ASP A 158 -6.37 29.39 -11.94
C ASP A 158 -5.24 28.36 -12.02
N THR A 159 -5.61 27.13 -12.38
CA THR A 159 -4.68 25.99 -12.48
C THR A 159 -4.53 25.48 -13.91
N GLN A 160 -5.18 26.10 -14.90
CA GLN A 160 -5.18 25.61 -16.29
C GLN A 160 -3.76 25.56 -16.87
N VAL A 161 -3.00 26.66 -16.72
CA VAL A 161 -1.65 26.78 -17.27
C VAL A 161 -0.71 25.73 -16.66
N GLY A 162 -0.67 25.59 -15.33
CA GLY A 162 0.20 24.61 -14.69
C GLY A 162 -0.18 23.16 -15.00
N ARG A 163 -1.48 22.85 -15.10
CA ARG A 163 -1.97 21.54 -15.55
C ARG A 163 -1.52 21.24 -16.99
N GLN A 164 -1.63 22.20 -17.88
CA GLN A 164 -1.20 22.05 -19.28
C GLN A 164 0.32 21.82 -19.36
N ILE A 165 1.12 22.60 -18.63
CA ILE A 165 2.57 22.39 -18.52
C ILE A 165 2.90 20.98 -18.00
N ALA A 166 2.16 20.50 -16.99
CA ALA A 166 2.36 19.16 -16.46
C ALA A 166 2.02 18.07 -17.49
N VAL A 167 0.90 18.22 -18.21
CA VAL A 167 0.48 17.30 -19.29
C VAL A 167 1.52 17.27 -20.40
N ASP A 168 2.02 18.43 -20.83
CA ASP A 168 3.00 18.55 -21.91
C ASP A 168 4.37 18.00 -21.50
N ARG A 169 4.84 18.34 -20.30
CA ARG A 169 6.11 17.83 -19.75
C ARG A 169 6.11 16.31 -19.61
N LEU A 170 4.96 15.73 -19.27
CA LEU A 170 4.81 14.29 -19.16
C LEU A 170 4.46 13.62 -20.49
N GLY A 171 4.15 14.38 -21.56
CA GLY A 171 3.64 13.83 -22.82
C GLY A 171 2.34 13.05 -22.66
N LEU A 172 1.54 13.35 -21.63
CA LEU A 172 0.43 12.50 -21.21
C LEU A 172 -0.66 12.42 -22.30
N ARG A 173 -0.93 13.54 -22.98
CA ARG A 173 -1.96 13.62 -24.03
C ARG A 173 -1.57 12.76 -25.24
N GLN A 174 -0.38 12.98 -25.79
CA GLN A 174 0.12 12.26 -26.95
C GLN A 174 0.23 10.75 -26.65
N GLU A 175 0.70 10.40 -25.45
CA GLU A 175 0.80 9.01 -25.03
C GLU A 175 -0.54 8.32 -24.83
N LEU A 176 -1.54 9.05 -24.33
CA LEU A 176 -2.90 8.53 -24.16
C LEU A 176 -3.59 8.33 -25.51
N GLU A 177 -3.48 9.31 -26.41
CA GLU A 177 -4.03 9.20 -27.77
C GLU A 177 -3.44 8.00 -28.51
N SER A 178 -2.12 7.83 -28.46
CA SER A 178 -1.44 6.70 -29.08
C SER A 178 -1.75 5.37 -28.37
N TYR A 179 -1.86 5.35 -27.03
CA TYR A 179 -2.27 4.16 -26.29
C TYR A 179 -3.70 3.72 -26.66
N LEU A 180 -4.64 4.67 -26.75
CA LEU A 180 -6.00 4.38 -27.15
C LEU A 180 -6.06 3.94 -28.61
N ALA A 181 -5.30 4.56 -29.52
CA ALA A 181 -5.23 4.12 -30.91
C ALA A 181 -4.72 2.68 -31.06
N GLU A 182 -3.77 2.26 -30.21
CA GLU A 182 -3.20 0.91 -30.22
C GLU A 182 -4.12 -0.16 -29.60
N HIS A 183 -4.91 0.20 -28.58
CA HIS A 183 -5.61 -0.78 -27.73
C HIS A 183 -7.14 -0.66 -27.69
N LEU A 184 -7.73 0.46 -28.12
CA LEU A 184 -9.18 0.64 -28.12
C LEU A 184 -9.79 0.06 -29.39
N TYR A 185 -10.34 -1.14 -29.28
CA TYR A 185 -11.14 -1.76 -30.35
C TYR A 185 -12.63 -1.52 -30.09
N LEU A 186 -13.28 -0.79 -31.00
CA LEU A 186 -14.73 -0.60 -30.97
C LEU A 186 -15.38 -1.74 -31.75
N SER A 187 -16.52 -2.25 -31.29
CA SER A 187 -17.21 -3.40 -31.91
C SER A 187 -17.64 -3.16 -33.37
N PHE A 188 -17.65 -1.90 -33.80
CA PHE A 188 -17.96 -1.46 -35.16
C PHE A 188 -16.73 -0.93 -35.93
N ALA A 189 -15.53 -1.04 -35.35
CA ALA A 189 -14.31 -0.61 -36.02
C ALA A 189 -13.99 -1.55 -37.21
N PRO A 190 -13.49 -1.01 -38.34
CA PRO A 190 -12.93 -1.83 -39.40
C PRO A 190 -11.80 -2.71 -38.84
N ALA A 191 -11.57 -3.88 -39.47
CA ALA A 191 -10.48 -4.77 -39.07
C ALA A 191 -9.15 -4.00 -39.02
N SER A 192 -8.65 -3.79 -37.80
CA SER A 192 -7.37 -3.15 -37.53
C SER A 192 -6.26 -4.19 -37.59
N HIS A 193 -5.25 -3.94 -38.40
CA HIS A 193 -4.01 -4.69 -38.33
C HIS A 193 -3.22 -4.20 -37.11
N LEU A 194 -2.78 -5.11 -36.24
CA LEU A 194 -1.76 -4.79 -35.24
C LEU A 194 -0.55 -4.21 -35.97
N GLU A 195 -0.20 -2.95 -35.70
CA GLU A 195 1.01 -2.35 -36.28
C GLU A 195 2.23 -3.20 -35.90
N ALA A 196 3.09 -3.47 -36.88
CA ALA A 196 4.36 -4.17 -36.67
C ALA A 196 5.38 -3.31 -35.88
N ASP A 197 5.04 -2.06 -35.55
CA ASP A 197 5.95 -1.07 -34.98
C ASP A 197 6.15 -1.27 -33.48
N GLY A 198 7.00 -2.24 -33.17
CA GLY A 198 7.39 -2.57 -31.81
C GLY A 198 8.22 -3.84 -31.75
N LEU A 199 8.01 -4.75 -32.70
CA LEU A 199 8.72 -6.03 -32.78
C LEU A 199 10.23 -5.84 -33.01
N THR A 200 10.63 -4.94 -33.92
CA THR A 200 12.04 -4.64 -34.20
C THR A 200 12.77 -4.10 -32.96
N GLY A 201 12.12 -3.21 -32.20
CA GLY A 201 12.65 -2.71 -30.93
C GLY A 201 12.67 -3.78 -29.84
N TYR A 202 11.65 -4.65 -29.81
CA TYR A 202 11.55 -5.75 -28.86
C TYR A 202 12.61 -6.84 -29.07
N ILE A 203 12.92 -7.17 -30.33
CA ILE A 203 13.91 -8.20 -30.72
C ILE A 203 15.35 -7.67 -30.67
N SER A 204 15.55 -6.35 -30.54
CA SER A 204 16.88 -5.76 -30.45
C SER A 204 17.75 -6.42 -29.36
N ALA A 205 19.05 -6.55 -29.64
CA ALA A 205 19.99 -7.24 -28.76
C ALA A 205 20.01 -6.59 -27.37
N LYS A 206 19.99 -7.41 -26.31
CA LYS A 206 20.02 -6.95 -24.92
C LYS A 206 21.32 -6.19 -24.64
N GLY A 207 21.21 -4.96 -24.14
CA GLY A 207 22.35 -4.10 -23.79
C GLY A 207 22.72 -4.11 -22.32
N LYS A 208 23.83 -3.43 -21.97
CA LYS A 208 24.14 -3.03 -20.59
C LYS A 208 23.31 -1.80 -20.25
N GLY A 209 22.18 -1.99 -19.57
CA GLY A 209 21.25 -0.93 -19.17
C GLY A 209 19.97 -0.90 -20.02
N HIS A 210 19.01 -0.08 -19.62
CA HIS A 210 17.77 0.13 -20.37
C HIS A 210 18.06 0.95 -21.63
N THR A 211 18.53 0.30 -22.69
CA THR A 211 18.74 0.94 -23.99
C THR A 211 17.43 0.88 -24.79
N GLY A 212 16.60 1.91 -24.67
CA GLY A 212 15.39 2.06 -25.48
C GLY A 212 14.27 2.82 -24.80
N LYS A 213 13.49 3.55 -25.60
CA LYS A 213 12.27 4.29 -25.23
C LYS A 213 11.10 3.33 -25.01
N ILE A 214 11.27 2.31 -24.16
CA ILE A 214 10.29 1.25 -23.97
C ILE A 214 9.92 1.12 -22.50
N CYS A 215 8.62 1.09 -22.22
CA CYS A 215 8.08 0.89 -20.89
C CYS A 215 8.40 -0.53 -20.37
N SER A 216 8.84 -0.62 -19.12
CA SER A 216 9.17 -1.90 -18.47
C SER A 216 7.94 -2.66 -17.93
N LEU A 217 6.75 -2.06 -18.00
CA LEU A 217 5.48 -2.69 -17.59
C LEU A 217 4.70 -3.20 -18.79
N CYS A 218 4.24 -2.30 -19.66
CA CYS A 218 3.43 -2.67 -20.82
C CYS A 218 4.25 -3.04 -22.07
N ASN A 219 5.59 -2.93 -22.02
CA ASN A 219 6.49 -3.15 -23.17
C ASN A 219 6.24 -2.25 -24.39
N ARG A 220 5.39 -1.23 -24.27
CA ARG A 220 5.09 -0.23 -25.31
C ARG A 220 6.25 0.74 -25.51
N ARG A 221 6.54 1.08 -26.77
CA ARG A 221 7.48 2.14 -27.11
C ARG A 221 6.83 3.50 -26.87
N SER A 222 7.55 4.42 -26.22
CA SER A 222 7.06 5.75 -25.87
C SER A 222 8.23 6.73 -25.83
N GLU A 223 8.10 7.84 -26.55
CA GLU A 223 9.13 8.90 -26.57
C GLU A 223 9.23 9.64 -25.24
N PHE A 224 8.22 9.48 -24.38
CA PHE A 224 8.06 10.12 -23.08
C PHE A 224 8.35 9.18 -21.90
N THR A 225 8.98 8.02 -22.13
CA THR A 225 9.38 7.15 -21.02
C THR A 225 10.35 7.87 -20.07
N GLN A 226 10.07 7.80 -18.77
CA GLN A 226 10.93 8.36 -17.73
C GLN A 226 11.34 7.29 -16.73
N GLU A 227 12.41 7.55 -16.01
CA GLU A 227 12.84 6.73 -14.88
C GLU A 227 11.76 6.62 -13.82
N LEU A 228 11.59 5.41 -13.27
CA LEU A 228 10.67 5.13 -12.18
C LEU A 228 10.96 6.05 -10.98
N ARG A 229 9.92 6.74 -10.52
CA ARG A 229 9.93 7.40 -9.21
C ARG A 229 9.71 6.32 -8.14
N THR A 230 10.75 6.01 -7.37
CA THR A 230 10.79 4.88 -6.43
C THR A 230 9.65 4.85 -5.41
N GLY A 231 9.05 6.00 -5.09
CA GLY A 231 7.89 6.10 -4.18
C GLY A 231 6.52 5.83 -4.79
N ILE A 232 6.40 5.48 -6.08
CA ILE A 232 5.10 5.21 -6.73
C ILE A 232 4.71 3.72 -6.63
N LEU A 233 5.70 2.83 -6.75
CA LEU A 233 5.49 1.38 -6.76
C LEU A 233 5.41 0.76 -5.37
N ASP A 234 6.01 1.42 -4.38
CA ASP A 234 6.25 0.87 -3.04
C ASP A 234 6.89 -0.54 -3.09
N ASP A 235 7.66 -0.80 -4.15
CA ASP A 235 8.32 -2.06 -4.48
C ASP A 235 9.73 -1.78 -5.04
N TYR A 236 10.65 -2.70 -4.81
CA TYR A 236 11.90 -2.73 -5.55
C TYR A 236 11.59 -3.18 -6.98
N GLY A 237 11.45 -2.22 -7.89
CA GLY A 237 11.59 -2.44 -9.34
C GLY A 237 12.97 -2.98 -9.76
N ARG A 238 13.71 -3.68 -8.88
CA ARG A 238 15.04 -4.25 -9.07
C ARG A 238 15.02 -5.68 -9.63
N VAL A 239 13.88 -6.36 -9.68
CA VAL A 239 13.86 -7.79 -10.03
C VAL A 239 13.66 -7.99 -11.53
N PHE A 240 14.78 -7.97 -12.25
CA PHE A 240 14.95 -8.34 -13.66
C PHE A 240 13.99 -7.69 -14.66
N SER A 241 14.47 -6.68 -15.39
CA SER A 241 13.92 -6.45 -16.72
C SER A 241 14.42 -7.58 -17.62
N ASN A 242 13.53 -8.23 -18.37
CA ASN A 242 13.91 -9.22 -19.39
C ASN A 242 14.87 -8.64 -20.44
N ARG A 243 15.07 -7.31 -20.48
CA ARG A 243 15.91 -6.58 -21.43
C ARG A 243 17.28 -6.16 -20.91
N VAL A 244 17.55 -6.32 -19.62
CA VAL A 244 18.87 -6.01 -19.05
C VAL A 244 19.55 -7.32 -18.69
N LEU A 245 20.86 -7.42 -18.94
CA LEU A 245 21.63 -8.57 -18.48
C LEU A 245 21.54 -8.69 -16.94
N PRO A 246 21.33 -9.90 -16.39
CA PRO A 246 21.37 -10.12 -14.94
C PRO A 246 22.67 -9.56 -14.35
N ALA A 247 22.55 -8.77 -13.28
CA ALA A 247 23.67 -8.22 -12.54
C ALA A 247 23.45 -8.44 -11.04
N ALA A 248 24.54 -8.63 -10.28
CA ALA A 248 24.49 -8.85 -8.83
C ALA A 248 23.93 -7.62 -8.08
N GLU A 249 24.14 -6.42 -8.64
CA GLU A 249 23.54 -5.18 -8.21
C GLU A 249 22.79 -4.54 -9.38
N ALA A 250 21.60 -3.99 -9.13
CA ALA A 250 20.83 -3.31 -10.16
C ALA A 250 21.65 -2.13 -10.73
N PRO A 251 21.75 -1.97 -12.06
CA PRO A 251 22.42 -0.81 -12.63
C PRO A 251 21.81 0.49 -12.11
N GLN A 252 22.62 1.53 -11.99
CA GLN A 252 22.25 2.82 -11.36
C GLN A 252 21.06 3.56 -12.00
N GLY A 253 20.50 3.06 -13.12
CA GLY A 253 19.32 3.62 -13.79
C GLY A 253 18.04 2.88 -13.42
N ASN A 254 17.01 3.62 -13.02
CA ASN A 254 15.69 3.09 -12.75
C ASN A 254 15.02 2.52 -14.02
N ARG A 255 14.06 1.60 -13.86
CA ARG A 255 13.20 1.11 -14.96
C ARG A 255 12.53 2.29 -15.66
N LEU A 256 12.51 2.27 -16.99
CA LEU A 256 11.78 3.25 -17.79
C LEU A 256 10.29 2.90 -17.85
N TRP A 257 9.44 3.86 -17.52
CA TRP A 257 7.98 3.73 -17.50
C TRP A 257 7.34 4.77 -18.42
N CYS A 258 6.36 4.37 -19.24
CA CYS A 258 5.59 5.33 -20.02
C CYS A 258 4.64 6.13 -19.10
N PRO A 259 4.19 7.32 -19.54
CA PRO A 259 3.30 8.17 -18.75
C PRO A 259 1.98 7.49 -18.34
N ILE A 260 1.44 6.60 -19.16
CA ILE A 260 0.19 5.88 -18.87
C ILE A 260 0.36 4.94 -17.68
N CYS A 261 1.39 4.09 -17.70
CA CYS A 261 1.67 3.21 -16.58
C CYS A 261 2.04 3.99 -15.31
N GLN A 262 2.75 5.13 -15.43
CA GLN A 262 3.00 5.98 -14.26
C GLN A 262 1.70 6.52 -13.67
N LEU A 263 0.80 7.05 -14.50
CA LEU A 263 -0.48 7.57 -14.06
C LEU A 263 -1.31 6.47 -13.38
N GLU A 264 -1.40 5.30 -13.98
CA GLU A 264 -2.13 4.16 -13.42
C GLU A 264 -1.65 3.83 -12.00
N PHE A 265 -0.34 3.75 -11.78
CA PHE A 265 0.19 3.43 -10.45
C PHE A 265 0.04 4.56 -9.44
N ILE A 266 0.12 5.82 -9.88
CA ILE A 266 -0.21 6.97 -9.03
C ILE A 266 -1.68 6.86 -8.59
N LEU A 267 -2.60 6.58 -9.52
CA LEU A 267 -4.01 6.41 -9.22
C LEU A 267 -4.25 5.22 -8.28
N ARG A 268 -3.53 4.11 -8.48
CA ARG A 268 -3.61 2.94 -7.59
C ARG A 268 -3.19 3.29 -6.16
N LYS A 269 -2.09 4.04 -6.01
CA LYS A 269 -1.62 4.53 -4.70
C LYS A 269 -2.64 5.46 -4.05
N VAL A 270 -3.21 6.40 -4.80
CA VAL A 270 -4.27 7.32 -4.35
C VAL A 270 -5.55 6.57 -3.96
N ALA A 271 -5.88 5.47 -4.67
CA ALA A 271 -6.99 4.58 -4.35
C ALA A 271 -6.74 3.68 -3.12
N GLY A 272 -5.64 3.91 -2.38
CA GLY A 272 -5.31 3.21 -1.15
C GLY A 272 -4.54 1.91 -1.33
N MET A 273 -4.08 1.59 -2.54
CA MET A 273 -3.29 0.38 -2.82
C MET A 273 -1.78 0.60 -2.65
N GLY A 274 -1.36 1.73 -2.05
CA GLY A 274 0.02 2.02 -1.65
C GLY A 274 0.35 1.46 -0.26
N LEU A 275 1.64 1.27 0.03
CA LEU A 275 2.06 0.87 1.38
C LEU A 275 1.69 1.99 2.37
N PRO A 276 1.48 1.70 3.66
CA PRO A 276 1.20 2.75 4.62
C PRO A 276 2.41 3.68 4.74
N ALA A 277 2.20 4.98 5.00
CA ALA A 277 3.25 6.00 4.89
C ALA A 277 4.52 5.73 5.74
N ASN A 278 4.39 4.95 6.82
CA ASN A 278 5.47 4.59 7.73
C ASN A 278 6.12 3.23 7.43
N ALA A 279 5.67 2.53 6.39
CA ALA A 279 6.25 1.27 5.98
C ALA A 279 7.51 1.47 5.15
N HIS A 280 8.46 0.59 5.37
CA HIS A 280 9.65 0.45 4.57
C HIS A 280 9.43 -0.67 3.57
N TYR A 281 9.49 -0.33 2.28
CA TYR A 281 9.22 -1.24 1.19
C TYR A 281 10.14 -2.47 1.15
N LYS A 282 11.37 -2.41 1.69
CA LYS A 282 12.27 -3.58 1.71
C LYS A 282 11.87 -4.63 2.76
N ASN A 283 11.37 -4.16 3.90
CA ASN A 283 11.00 -5.00 5.03
C ASN A 283 9.54 -5.44 4.91
N SER A 284 8.76 -4.74 4.08
CA SER A 284 7.36 -5.05 3.82
C SER A 284 7.24 -6.08 2.70
N ARG A 285 6.21 -6.91 2.77
CA ARG A 285 5.83 -7.85 1.69
C ARG A 285 4.41 -7.58 1.27
N ARG A 286 4.15 -7.70 -0.03
CA ARG A 286 2.82 -7.54 -0.62
C ARG A 286 2.59 -8.58 -1.68
N ILE A 287 1.38 -9.13 -1.70
CA ILE A 287 0.87 -10.02 -2.74
C ILE A 287 -0.48 -9.47 -3.21
N TYR A 288 -0.67 -9.45 -4.52
CA TYR A 288 -1.87 -8.97 -5.20
C TYR A 288 -2.79 -10.15 -5.50
N LEU A 289 -4.07 -10.01 -5.15
CA LEU A 289 -5.13 -10.98 -5.38
C LEU A 289 -6.15 -10.33 -6.34
N TYR A 290 -6.09 -10.71 -7.62
CA TYR A 290 -7.05 -10.28 -8.62
C TYR A 290 -8.24 -11.22 -8.58
N VAL A 291 -9.37 -10.73 -8.08
CA VAL A 291 -10.63 -11.46 -8.01
C VAL A 291 -11.38 -11.21 -9.31
N LEU A 292 -11.43 -12.25 -10.12
CA LEU A 292 -11.96 -12.25 -11.47
C LEU A 292 -13.29 -13.01 -11.46
N PRO A 293 -14.38 -12.40 -11.93
CA PRO A 293 -15.66 -13.06 -11.92
C PRO A 293 -15.64 -14.25 -12.89
N THR A 294 -16.34 -15.31 -12.51
CA THR A 294 -16.47 -16.51 -13.35
C THR A 294 -17.42 -16.27 -14.54
N TYR A 295 -18.27 -15.23 -14.45
CA TYR A 295 -19.24 -14.80 -15.46
C TYR A 295 -19.17 -13.28 -15.66
N SER A 296 -19.68 -12.74 -16.77
CA SER A 296 -19.64 -11.29 -17.05
C SER A 296 -20.28 -10.47 -15.93
N PHE A 297 -19.58 -9.45 -15.43
CA PHE A 297 -20.16 -8.48 -14.49
C PHE A 297 -21.24 -7.66 -15.20
N THR A 298 -22.50 -7.91 -14.87
CA THR A 298 -23.51 -6.85 -14.98
C THR A 298 -23.43 -5.98 -13.72
N PRO A 299 -23.83 -4.69 -13.77
CA PRO A 299 -23.95 -3.84 -12.59
C PRO A 299 -24.69 -4.51 -11.42
N GLU A 300 -25.68 -5.35 -11.71
CA GLU A 300 -26.48 -6.08 -10.72
C GLU A 300 -25.66 -7.16 -10.01
N HIS A 301 -24.79 -7.89 -10.73
CA HIS A 301 -23.90 -8.89 -10.15
C HIS A 301 -22.87 -8.25 -9.22
N LEU A 302 -22.37 -7.06 -9.55
CA LEU A 302 -21.42 -6.34 -8.70
C LEU A 302 -22.02 -5.99 -7.33
N ARG A 303 -23.31 -5.62 -7.28
CA ARG A 303 -24.03 -5.34 -6.03
C ARG A 303 -24.16 -6.56 -5.11
N LEU A 304 -24.15 -7.77 -5.66
CA LEU A 304 -24.19 -9.01 -4.86
C LEU A 304 -22.87 -9.26 -4.13
N PHE A 305 -21.75 -8.82 -4.68
CA PHE A 305 -20.43 -8.99 -4.06
C PHE A 305 -20.12 -7.92 -3.02
N GLU A 306 -20.77 -6.76 -3.10
CA GLU A 306 -20.49 -5.65 -2.18
C GLU A 306 -20.66 -6.03 -0.70
N PRO A 307 -21.72 -6.72 -0.25
CA PRO A 307 -21.82 -7.19 1.13
C PRO A 307 -20.72 -8.20 1.51
N LEU A 308 -20.38 -9.12 0.60
CA LEU A 308 -19.38 -10.17 0.84
C LEU A 308 -17.97 -9.60 0.96
N LEU A 309 -17.65 -8.59 0.15
CA LEU A 309 -16.35 -7.92 0.12
C LEU A 309 -16.26 -6.71 1.05
N ARG A 310 -17.38 -6.31 1.67
CA ARG A 310 -17.46 -5.18 2.61
C ARG A 310 -16.34 -5.20 3.67
N PRO A 311 -15.97 -6.33 4.30
CA PRO A 311 -14.90 -6.33 5.29
C PRO A 311 -13.55 -5.84 4.72
N PHE A 312 -13.29 -6.10 3.44
CA PHE A 312 -12.07 -5.67 2.75
C PHE A 312 -12.11 -4.20 2.28
N SER A 313 -13.27 -3.53 2.28
CA SER A 313 -13.35 -2.09 2.00
C SER A 313 -12.64 -1.24 3.09
N ARG A 314 -12.49 -1.85 4.27
CA ARG A 314 -11.68 -1.37 5.39
C ARG A 314 -10.39 -2.17 5.45
N VAL A 315 -9.38 -1.63 6.11
CA VAL A 315 -8.15 -2.40 6.38
C VAL A 315 -8.51 -3.49 7.39
N THR A 316 -8.48 -4.75 6.95
CA THR A 316 -8.64 -5.94 7.80
C THR A 316 -7.37 -6.79 7.75
N GLY A 317 -7.40 -8.03 8.20
CA GLY A 317 -6.31 -9.01 8.07
C GLY A 317 -6.85 -10.44 8.12
N PHE A 318 -5.97 -11.44 8.10
CA PHE A 318 -6.36 -12.85 8.21
C PHE A 318 -5.81 -13.42 9.52
N PRO A 319 -6.55 -13.30 10.65
CA PRO A 319 -6.07 -13.79 11.93
C PRO A 319 -6.02 -15.31 11.89
N ILE A 320 -4.82 -15.85 11.99
CA ILE A 320 -4.55 -17.30 11.95
C ILE A 320 -4.45 -17.94 13.34
N ARG A 321 -4.46 -17.13 14.41
CA ARG A 321 -4.27 -17.58 15.80
C ARG A 321 -5.52 -17.30 16.61
N ASP A 322 -5.77 -18.16 17.58
CA ASP A 322 -6.76 -17.95 18.62
C ASP A 322 -6.17 -17.04 19.73
N TYR A 323 -6.95 -16.07 20.20
CA TYR A 323 -6.58 -15.17 21.29
C TYR A 323 -7.71 -15.11 22.33
N GLY A 324 -7.54 -15.86 23.42
CA GLY A 324 -8.55 -15.93 24.47
C GLY A 324 -9.85 -16.53 23.93
N SER A 325 -10.92 -15.73 23.89
CA SER A 325 -12.22 -16.12 23.32
C SER A 325 -12.37 -15.79 21.83
N ASP A 326 -11.41 -15.06 21.24
CA ASP A 326 -11.42 -14.75 19.82
C ASP A 326 -10.73 -15.86 19.03
N TRP A 327 -11.50 -16.68 18.31
CA TRP A 327 -10.97 -17.69 17.42
C TRP A 327 -10.45 -17.11 16.10
N GLY A 328 -9.37 -17.68 15.60
CA GLY A 328 -8.81 -17.38 14.28
C GLY A 328 -9.62 -18.06 13.16
N LEU A 329 -9.40 -17.61 11.93
CA LEU A 329 -10.07 -18.15 10.75
C LEU A 329 -9.84 -19.66 10.52
N PRO A 330 -8.62 -20.22 10.77
CA PRO A 330 -8.40 -21.65 10.67
C PRO A 330 -9.30 -22.48 11.59
N HIS A 331 -9.57 -21.98 12.80
CA HIS A 331 -10.43 -22.66 13.77
C HIS A 331 -11.86 -22.78 13.24
N HIS A 332 -12.46 -21.65 12.84
CA HIS A 332 -13.81 -21.61 12.30
C HIS A 332 -13.97 -22.54 11.08
N TRP A 333 -12.94 -22.65 10.23
CA TRP A 333 -12.97 -23.61 9.13
C TRP A 333 -12.88 -25.06 9.63
N LEU A 334 -11.93 -25.41 10.50
CA LEU A 334 -11.71 -26.80 10.91
C LEU A 334 -12.84 -27.39 11.75
N GLU A 335 -13.63 -26.56 12.43
CA GLU A 335 -14.80 -27.01 13.19
C GLU A 335 -15.91 -27.52 12.27
N ARG A 336 -16.17 -26.82 11.16
CA ARG A 336 -17.30 -27.10 10.25
C ARG A 336 -16.88 -27.83 8.97
N ARG A 337 -15.73 -27.46 8.43
CA ARG A 337 -15.11 -27.94 7.18
C ARG A 337 -16.06 -27.90 5.97
N ARG A 338 -16.95 -26.91 5.92
CA ARG A 338 -17.95 -26.73 4.85
C ARG A 338 -18.27 -25.25 4.65
N PHE A 339 -18.55 -24.88 3.41
CA PHE A 339 -19.08 -23.55 3.07
C PHE A 339 -20.58 -23.51 3.36
N ASP A 340 -20.96 -23.20 4.60
CA ASP A 340 -22.35 -22.99 5.02
C ASP A 340 -22.60 -21.50 5.38
N PRO A 341 -23.87 -21.06 5.47
CA PRO A 341 -24.18 -19.67 5.82
C PRO A 341 -23.56 -19.22 7.14
N ASP A 342 -23.60 -20.07 8.16
CA ASP A 342 -23.01 -19.78 9.46
C ASP A 342 -21.49 -19.52 9.38
N TRP A 343 -20.74 -20.29 8.57
CA TRP A 343 -19.31 -20.08 8.35
C TRP A 343 -19.06 -18.72 7.68
N ILE A 344 -19.92 -18.30 6.75
CA ILE A 344 -19.84 -16.98 6.12
C ILE A 344 -20.05 -15.89 7.18
N GLU A 345 -21.05 -16.04 8.05
CA GLU A 345 -21.34 -15.09 9.13
C GLU A 345 -20.17 -15.01 10.14
N ASP A 346 -19.65 -16.15 10.58
CA ASP A 346 -18.50 -16.26 11.48
C ASP A 346 -17.27 -15.58 10.87
N LEU A 347 -16.97 -15.88 9.60
CA LEU A 347 -15.88 -15.28 8.84
C LEU A 347 -16.02 -13.75 8.73
N GLN A 348 -17.21 -13.27 8.33
CA GLN A 348 -17.48 -11.84 8.22
C GLN A 348 -17.30 -11.15 9.57
N SER A 349 -17.84 -11.73 10.64
CA SER A 349 -17.68 -11.23 12.02
C SER A 349 -16.21 -11.13 12.44
N VAL A 350 -15.38 -12.14 12.15
CA VAL A 350 -13.94 -12.09 12.44
C VAL A 350 -13.25 -10.97 11.64
N LEU A 351 -13.51 -10.86 10.34
CA LEU A 351 -12.90 -9.84 9.49
C LEU A 351 -13.34 -8.43 9.88
N GLU A 352 -14.60 -8.24 10.27
CA GLU A 352 -15.12 -6.95 10.72
C GLU A 352 -14.55 -6.52 12.07
N ARG A 353 -14.52 -7.44 13.05
CA ARG A 353 -13.87 -7.18 14.36
C ARG A 353 -12.40 -6.80 14.19
N LEU A 354 -11.68 -7.49 13.30
CA LEU A 354 -10.29 -7.15 13.04
C LEU A 354 -10.14 -5.80 12.34
N ALA A 355 -11.05 -5.47 11.42
CA ALA A 355 -11.07 -4.15 10.81
C ALA A 355 -11.30 -3.03 11.84
N ASP A 356 -12.18 -3.25 12.82
CA ASP A 356 -12.43 -2.30 13.92
C ASP A 356 -11.21 -2.16 14.84
N LYS A 357 -10.55 -3.27 15.19
CA LYS A 357 -9.29 -3.26 15.95
C LYS A 357 -8.20 -2.48 15.21
N ILE A 358 -8.01 -2.75 13.92
CA ILE A 358 -7.03 -2.05 13.09
C ILE A 358 -7.37 -0.56 12.96
N ALA A 359 -8.65 -0.20 12.82
CA ALA A 359 -9.09 1.19 12.82
C ALA A 359 -8.66 1.92 14.10
N GLY A 360 -8.81 1.27 15.26
CA GLY A 360 -8.31 1.78 16.55
C GLY A 360 -6.78 1.89 16.65
N TRP A 361 -6.04 1.07 15.89
CA TRP A 361 -4.56 1.07 15.86
C TRP A 361 -3.94 1.97 14.78
N GLY A 362 -4.74 2.81 14.13
CA GLY A 362 -4.28 3.76 13.10
C GLY A 362 -4.81 3.49 11.69
N GLY A 363 -5.72 2.52 11.53
CA GLY A 363 -6.54 2.30 10.34
C GLY A 363 -5.73 2.16 9.05
N PRO A 364 -5.88 3.08 8.07
CA PRO A 364 -5.11 3.08 6.82
C PRO A 364 -3.59 3.06 6.98
N ASN A 365 -3.07 3.39 8.17
CA ASN A 365 -1.64 3.57 8.43
C ASN A 365 -1.08 2.55 9.42
N PHE A 366 -1.91 1.60 9.84
CA PHE A 366 -1.46 0.47 10.63
C PHE A 366 -0.28 -0.21 9.94
N VAL A 367 0.77 -0.49 10.69
CA VAL A 367 1.96 -1.20 10.19
C VAL A 367 1.92 -2.61 10.77
N GLY A 368 1.60 -3.57 9.93
CA GLY A 368 1.42 -4.96 10.30
C GLY A 368 0.76 -5.72 9.15
N GLU A 369 0.12 -6.84 9.47
CA GLU A 369 -0.67 -7.58 8.49
C GLU A 369 -1.94 -6.81 8.11
N ARG A 370 -2.19 -6.72 6.80
CA ARG A 370 -3.30 -5.98 6.23
C ARG A 370 -3.84 -6.70 5.00
N ALA A 371 -5.15 -6.67 4.85
CA ALA A 371 -5.86 -6.98 3.63
C ALA A 371 -6.79 -5.81 3.31
N LEU A 372 -6.76 -5.35 2.06
CA LEU A 372 -7.55 -4.20 1.62
C LEU A 372 -7.97 -4.37 0.16
N LEU A 373 -9.24 -4.10 -0.10
CA LEU A 373 -9.80 -3.92 -1.44
C LEU A 373 -9.51 -2.50 -1.92
N GLY A 374 -8.94 -2.37 -3.12
CA GLY A 374 -8.70 -1.07 -3.74
C GLY A 374 -9.99 -0.26 -3.87
N ARG A 375 -9.94 1.03 -3.54
CA ARG A 375 -11.09 1.95 -3.62
C ARG A 375 -11.31 2.39 -5.07
N ILE A 376 -11.77 1.47 -5.90
CA ILE A 376 -12.06 1.73 -7.31
C ILE A 376 -13.56 2.02 -7.44
N SER A 377 -13.89 3.21 -7.94
CA SER A 377 -15.27 3.57 -8.28
C SER A 377 -15.61 3.07 -9.68
N GLY A 378 -16.75 2.40 -9.85
CA GLY A 378 -17.26 1.96 -11.15
C GLY A 378 -17.60 0.46 -11.20
N GLN A 379 -17.71 -0.07 -12.42
CA GLN A 379 -17.91 -1.49 -12.68
C GLN A 379 -16.58 -2.12 -13.10
N PRO A 380 -15.72 -2.52 -12.15
CA PRO A 380 -14.40 -3.00 -12.53
C PRO A 380 -14.52 -4.40 -13.15
N HIS A 381 -13.69 -4.70 -14.15
CA HIS A 381 -13.60 -6.05 -14.72
C HIS A 381 -13.04 -7.08 -13.74
N TYR A 382 -12.42 -6.62 -12.64
CA TYR A 382 -11.89 -7.42 -11.54
C TYR A 382 -11.84 -6.61 -10.25
N TYR A 383 -11.98 -7.26 -9.09
CA TYR A 383 -11.63 -6.63 -7.82
C TYR A 383 -10.16 -6.88 -7.51
N LEU A 384 -9.47 -5.87 -6.99
CA LEU A 384 -8.08 -5.99 -6.58
C LEU A 384 -7.96 -5.90 -5.07
N ILE A 385 -7.63 -7.03 -4.45
CA ILE A 385 -7.33 -7.11 -3.03
C ILE A 385 -5.82 -7.22 -2.87
N THR A 386 -5.23 -6.41 -1.99
CA THR A 386 -3.82 -6.53 -1.61
C THR A 386 -3.75 -7.19 -0.24
N TRP A 387 -3.03 -8.31 -0.14
CA TRP A 387 -2.52 -8.80 1.13
C TRP A 387 -1.12 -8.25 1.33
N GLU A 388 -0.83 -7.71 2.50
CA GLU A 388 0.50 -7.22 2.83
C GLU A 388 0.83 -7.40 4.30
N LYS A 389 2.12 -7.52 4.59
CA LYS A 389 2.67 -7.40 5.93
C LYS A 389 3.68 -6.26 5.91
N ALA A 390 3.20 -5.09 6.32
CA ALA A 390 3.96 -3.86 6.35
C ALA A 390 4.89 -3.85 7.58
N ALA A 391 6.14 -3.43 7.38
CA ALA A 391 7.14 -3.29 8.43
C ALA A 391 7.90 -1.97 8.30
N ARG A 392 8.35 -1.39 9.41
CA ARG A 392 9.14 -0.14 9.42
C ARG A 392 10.61 -0.43 9.06
N ASP A 393 11.36 0.61 8.73
CA ASP A 393 12.80 0.48 8.47
C ASP A 393 13.56 0.10 9.74
N THR A 394 13.18 0.72 10.87
CA THR A 394 13.74 0.46 12.20
C THR A 394 13.16 -0.78 12.88
N GLU A 395 12.39 -1.61 12.17
CA GLU A 395 11.77 -2.79 12.75
C GLU A 395 12.83 -3.86 13.02
N SER A 396 13.11 -4.10 14.31
CA SER A 396 14.09 -5.07 14.77
C SER A 396 13.46 -6.42 15.11
N ASP A 397 12.15 -6.47 15.33
CA ASP A 397 11.46 -7.73 15.57
C ASP A 397 11.25 -8.48 14.26
N ASP A 398 12.08 -9.49 14.05
CA ASP A 398 11.99 -10.40 12.93
C ASP A 398 10.59 -11.06 12.79
N ALA A 399 9.78 -11.19 13.85
CA ALA A 399 8.40 -11.69 13.74
C ALA A 399 7.47 -10.78 12.91
N ARG A 400 7.80 -9.48 12.83
CA ARG A 400 7.03 -8.48 12.09
C ARG A 400 7.45 -8.36 10.62
N VAL A 401 8.62 -8.90 10.27
CA VAL A 401 9.11 -8.99 8.89
C VAL A 401 8.70 -10.34 8.30
N ALA A 402 7.83 -10.31 7.29
CA ALA A 402 7.34 -11.52 6.64
C ALA A 402 8.43 -12.19 5.79
N THR A 403 8.54 -13.51 5.92
CA THR A 403 9.31 -14.31 4.95
C THR A 403 8.51 -14.52 3.66
N ASN A 404 9.17 -14.87 2.56
CA ASN A 404 8.49 -15.11 1.29
C ASN A 404 7.45 -16.24 1.40
N THR A 405 7.83 -17.36 2.03
CA THR A 405 6.94 -18.51 2.24
C THR A 405 5.76 -18.17 3.14
N GLU A 406 5.97 -17.37 4.20
CA GLU A 406 4.89 -16.89 5.06
C GLU A 406 3.89 -16.03 4.30
N ALA A 407 4.38 -15.08 3.51
CA ALA A 407 3.53 -14.20 2.69
C ALA A 407 2.65 -15.01 1.73
N TRP A 408 3.27 -15.91 0.97
CA TRP A 408 2.55 -16.74 0.00
C TRP A 408 1.58 -17.73 0.66
N ALA A 409 1.93 -18.31 1.81
CA ALA A 409 1.02 -19.19 2.55
C ALA A 409 -0.22 -18.43 3.05
N LYS A 410 -0.06 -17.19 3.51
CA LYS A 410 -1.19 -16.34 3.92
C LYS A 410 -2.00 -15.85 2.72
N ALA A 411 -1.35 -15.47 1.63
CA ALA A 411 -2.06 -15.06 0.41
C ALA A 411 -2.84 -16.22 -0.22
N LEU A 412 -2.33 -17.46 -0.20
CA LEU A 412 -3.08 -18.65 -0.62
C LEU A 412 -4.31 -18.87 0.26
N PHE A 413 -4.16 -18.79 1.58
CA PHE A 413 -5.29 -18.89 2.51
C PHE A 413 -6.33 -17.79 2.28
N ALA A 414 -5.87 -16.55 2.07
CA ALA A 414 -6.75 -15.43 1.72
C ALA A 414 -7.48 -15.68 0.39
N ALA A 415 -6.78 -16.17 -0.63
CA ALA A 415 -7.36 -16.45 -1.94
C ALA A 415 -8.42 -17.56 -1.87
N THR A 416 -8.20 -18.62 -1.09
CA THR A 416 -9.20 -19.68 -0.90
C THR A 416 -10.42 -19.19 -0.14
N VAL A 417 -10.23 -18.37 0.90
CA VAL A 417 -11.33 -17.73 1.64
C VAL A 417 -12.13 -16.78 0.74
N ILE A 418 -11.46 -15.92 -0.03
CA ILE A 418 -12.12 -14.98 -0.95
C ILE A 418 -12.86 -15.72 -2.06
N SER A 419 -12.26 -16.77 -2.63
CA SER A 419 -12.94 -17.61 -3.64
C SER A 419 -14.13 -18.36 -3.03
N GLY A 420 -14.02 -18.86 -1.80
CA GLY A 420 -15.12 -19.47 -1.07
C GLY A 420 -16.29 -18.51 -0.80
N LEU A 421 -15.99 -17.26 -0.46
CA LEU A 421 -16.98 -16.19 -0.26
C LEU A 421 -17.69 -15.80 -1.56
N THR A 422 -16.94 -15.66 -2.65
CA THR A 422 -17.43 -14.99 -3.87
C THR A 422 -17.74 -15.95 -5.03
N SER A 423 -17.28 -17.20 -4.95
CA SER A 423 -17.25 -18.13 -6.11
C SER A 423 -16.53 -17.57 -7.35
N CYS A 424 -15.72 -16.51 -7.18
CA CYS A 424 -14.88 -15.93 -8.22
C CYS A 424 -13.56 -16.68 -8.34
N LYS A 425 -12.93 -16.53 -9.51
CA LYS A 425 -11.54 -16.94 -9.72
C LYS A 425 -10.60 -15.94 -9.05
N VAL A 426 -9.47 -16.41 -8.55
CA VAL A 426 -8.46 -15.55 -7.91
C VAL A 426 -7.10 -15.78 -8.54
N TYR A 427 -6.52 -14.72 -9.11
CA TYR A 427 -5.13 -14.74 -9.58
C TYR A 427 -4.22 -14.09 -8.54
N VAL A 428 -3.25 -14.86 -8.04
CA VAL A 428 -2.35 -14.44 -6.96
C VAL A 428 -0.96 -14.21 -7.51
N THR A 429 -0.40 -13.02 -7.31
CA THR A 429 0.92 -12.66 -7.83
C THR A 429 1.61 -11.61 -6.97
N GLU A 430 2.93 -11.58 -6.96
CA GLU A 430 3.72 -10.46 -6.43
C GLU A 430 3.72 -9.26 -7.40
N ARG A 431 3.26 -9.46 -8.63
CA ARG A 431 3.26 -8.42 -9.66
C ARG A 431 2.10 -7.45 -9.43
N PRO A 432 2.35 -6.14 -9.49
CA PRO A 432 1.31 -5.14 -9.35
C PRO A 432 0.44 -4.98 -10.61
N TYR A 433 0.57 -5.85 -11.61
CA TYR A 433 -0.26 -5.90 -12.80
C TYR A 433 -0.72 -7.34 -13.04
N LEU A 434 -1.88 -7.52 -13.67
CA LEU A 434 -2.40 -8.83 -14.02
C LEU A 434 -1.63 -9.35 -15.26
N PRO A 435 -0.80 -10.40 -15.15
CA PRO A 435 0.02 -10.89 -16.24
C PRO A 435 -0.75 -11.87 -17.14
N VAL A 436 -2.03 -11.60 -17.38
CA VAL A 436 -2.93 -12.44 -18.18
C VAL A 436 -3.48 -11.56 -19.29
N ALA A 437 -3.22 -11.94 -20.54
CA ALA A 437 -3.70 -11.21 -21.70
C ALA A 437 -5.12 -11.63 -22.10
N ASP A 438 -5.43 -12.92 -21.98
CA ASP A 438 -6.74 -13.48 -22.27
C ASP A 438 -7.35 -14.13 -21.00
N PRO A 439 -8.43 -13.55 -20.43
CA PRO A 439 -9.13 -14.15 -19.30
C PRO A 439 -9.62 -15.59 -19.53
N ALA A 440 -9.82 -16.02 -20.79
CA ALA A 440 -10.18 -17.39 -21.12
C ALA A 440 -9.07 -18.41 -20.79
N GLU A 441 -7.82 -17.96 -20.68
CA GLU A 441 -6.69 -18.80 -20.25
C GLU A 441 -6.78 -19.18 -18.77
N LEU A 442 -7.56 -18.44 -17.97
CA LEU A 442 -7.76 -18.72 -16.55
C LEU A 442 -8.80 -19.81 -16.36
N LYS A 443 -8.38 -21.06 -16.57
CA LYS A 443 -9.24 -22.24 -16.40
C LYS A 443 -9.45 -22.60 -14.93
N SER A 444 -8.41 -22.44 -14.12
CA SER A 444 -8.41 -22.79 -12.70
C SER A 444 -9.18 -21.78 -11.86
N THR A 445 -9.62 -22.23 -10.68
CA THR A 445 -10.28 -21.36 -9.69
C THR A 445 -9.29 -20.41 -9.07
N ILE A 446 -8.13 -20.92 -8.63
CA ILE A 446 -7.03 -20.09 -8.14
C ILE A 446 -5.81 -20.41 -8.98
N THR A 447 -5.10 -19.36 -9.39
CA THR A 447 -3.83 -19.46 -10.12
C THR A 447 -2.77 -18.67 -9.34
N LEU A 448 -1.63 -19.30 -9.07
CA LEU A 448 -0.50 -18.70 -8.38
C LEU A 448 0.61 -18.40 -9.40
N ASP A 449 1.04 -17.14 -9.50
CA ASP A 449 2.13 -16.72 -10.39
C ASP A 449 3.48 -16.83 -9.69
N GLY A 450 4.14 -17.98 -9.84
CA GLY A 450 5.46 -18.25 -9.29
C GLY A 450 5.49 -18.42 -7.76
N PRO A 451 4.64 -19.29 -7.17
CA PRO A 451 4.67 -19.53 -5.73
C PRO A 451 5.98 -20.20 -5.27
N PRO A 452 6.37 -20.05 -4.00
CA PRO A 452 7.48 -20.80 -3.43
C PRO A 452 7.24 -22.31 -3.56
N PRO A 453 8.26 -23.11 -3.96
CA PRO A 453 8.12 -24.57 -4.09
C PRO A 453 7.66 -25.28 -2.81
N ALA A 454 7.83 -24.64 -1.65
CA ALA A 454 7.37 -25.14 -0.36
C ALA A 454 5.83 -25.29 -0.30
N LEU A 455 5.06 -24.56 -1.11
CA LEU A 455 3.59 -24.64 -1.10
C LEU A 455 3.01 -25.88 -1.78
N ARG A 456 3.84 -26.70 -2.48
CA ARG A 456 3.37 -27.88 -3.22
C ARG A 456 2.50 -28.83 -2.38
N GLY A 457 2.88 -29.07 -1.13
CA GLY A 457 2.12 -29.92 -0.22
C GLY A 457 0.71 -29.43 0.10
N LEU A 458 0.41 -28.13 -0.08
CA LEU A 458 -0.95 -27.58 0.06
C LEU A 458 -1.78 -27.69 -1.23
N LEU A 459 -1.11 -27.81 -2.38
CA LEU A 459 -1.75 -27.86 -3.71
C LEU A 459 -2.01 -29.30 -4.17
N GLY A 460 -1.40 -30.29 -3.51
CA GLY A 460 -1.63 -31.72 -3.75
C GLY A 460 -0.88 -32.29 -4.96
N ASP A 461 -0.34 -31.46 -5.85
CA ASP A 461 0.42 -31.84 -7.04
C ASP A 461 1.57 -30.85 -7.31
N ARG A 462 2.38 -31.11 -8.36
CA ARG A 462 3.31 -30.11 -8.94
C ARG A 462 2.57 -29.05 -9.77
N THR A 463 1.45 -28.55 -9.27
CA THR A 463 0.65 -27.51 -9.91
C THR A 463 0.79 -26.20 -9.13
N ASP A 464 0.59 -25.09 -9.84
CA ASP A 464 0.48 -23.76 -9.24
C ASP A 464 -0.98 -23.27 -9.28
N THR A 465 -1.93 -24.22 -9.23
CA THR A 465 -3.35 -23.97 -9.43
C THR A 465 -4.23 -24.75 -8.46
N VAL A 466 -5.38 -24.18 -8.11
CA VAL A 466 -6.44 -24.82 -7.33
C VAL A 466 -7.71 -24.89 -8.19
N SER A 467 -8.38 -26.04 -8.15
CA SER A 467 -9.59 -26.34 -8.91
C SER A 467 -10.82 -26.45 -8.00
N LEU A 468 -11.99 -26.01 -8.47
CA LEU A 468 -13.28 -26.24 -7.80
C LEU A 468 -13.85 -27.65 -8.02
N TYR A 469 -13.31 -28.42 -8.97
CA TYR A 469 -13.77 -29.78 -9.25
C TYR A 469 -13.34 -30.77 -8.15
N GLY A 470 -14.06 -31.88 -8.02
CA GLY A 470 -13.77 -32.98 -7.08
C GLY A 470 -15.01 -33.54 -6.37
N ARG A 471 -16.02 -32.68 -6.11
CA ARG A 471 -17.26 -33.07 -5.44
C ARG A 471 -18.09 -34.07 -6.25
N GLU A 472 -18.05 -33.98 -7.57
CA GLU A 472 -18.71 -34.89 -8.50
C GLU A 472 -18.20 -36.35 -8.40
N ARG A 473 -17.04 -36.57 -7.77
CA ARG A 473 -16.48 -37.91 -7.52
C ARG A 473 -16.67 -38.35 -6.06
N GLY A 474 -17.52 -37.67 -5.30
CA GLY A 474 -17.71 -37.92 -3.86
C GLY A 474 -16.51 -37.52 -3.00
N ARG A 475 -15.57 -36.72 -3.53
CA ARG A 475 -14.37 -36.24 -2.84
C ARG A 475 -14.51 -34.77 -2.46
N ARG A 476 -13.62 -34.28 -1.59
CA ARG A 476 -13.41 -32.83 -1.39
C ARG A 476 -13.14 -32.13 -2.72
N SER A 477 -13.74 -30.96 -2.97
CA SER A 477 -13.27 -30.11 -4.07
C SER A 477 -11.82 -29.66 -3.81
N GLY A 478 -11.07 -29.32 -4.85
CA GLY A 478 -9.71 -28.80 -4.69
C GLY A 478 -9.68 -27.55 -3.80
N LEU A 479 -10.68 -26.67 -3.90
CA LEU A 479 -10.82 -25.50 -3.01
C LEU A 479 -10.96 -25.90 -1.53
N GLU A 480 -11.86 -26.85 -1.22
CA GLU A 480 -12.04 -27.35 0.15
C GLU A 480 -10.79 -28.06 0.67
N ARG A 481 -10.13 -28.86 -0.17
CA ARG A 481 -8.89 -29.56 0.18
C ARG A 481 -7.79 -28.56 0.52
N THR A 482 -7.59 -27.53 -0.30
CA THR A 482 -6.57 -26.50 -0.02
C THR A 482 -6.92 -25.69 1.24
N LEU A 483 -8.20 -25.38 1.48
CA LEU A 483 -8.61 -24.66 2.69
C LEU A 483 -8.44 -25.53 3.95
N ASP A 484 -8.80 -26.82 3.89
CA ASP A 484 -8.51 -27.82 4.93
C ASP A 484 -7.02 -27.86 5.27
N LEU A 485 -6.17 -28.06 4.26
CA LEU A 485 -4.73 -28.20 4.46
C LEU A 485 -4.10 -26.91 4.96
N SER A 486 -4.50 -25.77 4.41
CA SER A 486 -3.99 -24.46 4.82
C SER A 486 -4.41 -24.12 6.25
N ALA A 487 -5.68 -24.36 6.62
CA ALA A 487 -6.16 -24.15 7.99
C ALA A 487 -5.45 -25.09 8.98
N ALA A 488 -5.30 -26.37 8.65
CA ALA A 488 -4.61 -27.33 9.48
C ALA A 488 -3.12 -26.96 9.67
N LEU A 489 -2.45 -26.55 8.60
CA LEU A 489 -1.07 -26.10 8.64
C LEU A 489 -0.89 -24.84 9.52
N TRP A 490 -1.81 -23.87 9.41
CA TRP A 490 -1.77 -22.66 10.23
C TRP A 490 -2.04 -22.96 11.70
N THR A 491 -2.98 -23.86 12.01
CA THR A 491 -3.26 -24.33 13.37
C THR A 491 -2.02 -25.00 13.97
N VAL A 492 -1.40 -25.94 13.25
CA VAL A 492 -0.14 -26.57 13.70
C VAL A 492 1.00 -25.55 13.86
N THR A 493 1.09 -24.56 12.97
CA THR A 493 2.10 -23.50 13.05
C THR A 493 1.87 -22.61 14.26
N ALA A 494 0.61 -22.33 14.59
CA ALA A 494 0.23 -21.52 15.73
C ALA A 494 0.51 -22.25 17.05
N ASP A 495 0.14 -23.53 17.15
CA ASP A 495 -0.11 -24.18 18.45
C ASP A 495 0.86 -25.34 18.78
N VAL A 496 1.66 -25.84 17.83
CA VAL A 496 2.71 -26.83 18.12
C VAL A 496 3.97 -26.13 18.61
N HIS A 497 3.97 -25.83 19.92
CA HIS A 497 5.09 -25.26 20.67
C HIS A 497 5.05 -25.67 22.14
N ALA A 498 6.12 -25.33 22.87
CA ALA A 498 6.12 -25.44 24.33
C ALA A 498 5.25 -24.35 24.95
N ALA A 499 4.54 -24.65 26.05
CA ALA A 499 3.62 -23.73 26.72
C ALA A 499 4.17 -22.31 26.98
N ASN A 500 5.47 -22.18 27.26
CA ASN A 500 6.12 -20.90 27.57
C ASN A 500 6.76 -20.19 26.36
N ARG A 501 6.48 -20.62 25.11
CA ARG A 501 7.06 -20.02 23.90
C ARG A 501 6.01 -19.74 22.86
N SER A 502 5.81 -18.48 22.50
CA SER A 502 5.00 -18.11 21.34
C SER A 502 5.68 -18.56 20.04
N THR A 503 4.92 -19.14 19.11
CA THR A 503 5.41 -19.39 17.74
C THR A 503 5.39 -18.11 16.91
N LYS A 504 6.24 -18.07 15.89
CA LYS A 504 6.22 -17.04 14.85
C LYS A 504 5.65 -17.63 13.56
N ASP A 505 4.93 -16.82 12.80
CA ASP A 505 4.29 -17.25 11.54
C ASP A 505 5.31 -17.78 10.52
N LYS A 506 6.55 -17.26 10.54
CA LYS A 506 7.68 -17.74 9.73
C LYS A 506 7.98 -19.24 9.89
N HIS A 507 7.57 -19.88 11.00
CA HIS A 507 7.75 -21.32 11.19
C HIS A 507 6.92 -22.17 10.22
N VAL A 508 5.93 -21.57 9.53
CA VAL A 508 5.16 -22.23 8.47
C VAL A 508 6.07 -22.86 7.41
N SER A 509 7.21 -22.25 7.11
CA SER A 509 8.20 -22.80 6.15
C SER A 509 8.73 -24.17 6.60
N GLY A 510 9.06 -24.32 7.89
CA GLY A 510 9.49 -25.59 8.47
C GLY A 510 8.36 -26.62 8.52
N ARG A 511 7.12 -26.19 8.83
CA ARG A 511 5.95 -27.07 8.84
C ARG A 511 5.63 -27.58 7.42
N LEU A 512 5.73 -26.73 6.40
CA LEU A 512 5.64 -27.11 4.99
C LEU A 512 6.74 -28.09 4.58
N ALA A 513 7.98 -27.89 5.03
CA ALA A 513 9.06 -28.82 4.74
C ALA A 513 8.77 -30.23 5.27
N VAL A 514 8.20 -30.34 6.48
CA VAL A 514 7.76 -31.63 7.04
C VAL A 514 6.59 -32.20 6.23
N LEU A 515 5.58 -31.38 5.89
CA LEU A 515 4.44 -31.81 5.08
C LEU A 515 4.86 -32.34 3.70
N ASN A 516 5.87 -31.75 3.08
CA ASN A 516 6.36 -32.15 1.76
C ASN A 516 7.26 -33.40 1.78
N THR A 517 7.81 -33.77 2.93
CA THR A 517 8.82 -34.85 3.03
C THR A 517 8.37 -36.05 3.85
N SER A 518 7.41 -35.88 4.77
CA SER A 518 6.95 -36.92 5.67
C SER A 518 5.51 -37.33 5.32
N PRO A 519 5.25 -38.59 4.93
CA PRO A 519 3.89 -39.08 4.73
C PRO A 519 3.09 -39.15 6.05
N LEU A 520 3.76 -39.01 7.19
CA LEU A 520 3.18 -39.00 8.53
C LEU A 520 3.28 -37.61 9.17
N ALA A 521 3.22 -36.54 8.37
CA ALA A 521 3.35 -35.17 8.87
C ALA A 521 2.35 -34.86 10.00
N GLY A 522 1.07 -35.21 9.84
CA GLY A 522 0.05 -35.04 10.87
C GLY A 522 0.39 -35.73 12.20
N ALA A 523 0.78 -37.00 12.16
CA ALA A 523 1.20 -37.77 13.33
C ALA A 523 2.50 -37.21 13.96
N THR A 524 3.40 -36.69 13.13
CA THR A 524 4.64 -36.04 13.59
C THR A 524 4.33 -34.81 14.43
N PHE A 525 3.42 -33.94 13.95
CA PHE A 525 3.01 -32.75 14.70
C PHE A 525 2.22 -33.09 15.97
N TYR A 526 1.35 -34.10 15.91
CA TYR A 526 0.63 -34.60 17.09
C TYR A 526 1.60 -35.06 18.18
N LYS A 527 2.59 -35.88 17.81
CA LYS A 527 3.62 -36.36 18.73
C LYS A 527 4.50 -35.22 19.24
N GLU A 528 4.84 -34.26 18.39
CA GLU A 528 5.63 -33.10 18.77
C GLU A 528 4.91 -32.24 19.81
N TYR A 529 3.60 -32.02 19.67
CA TYR A 529 2.79 -31.32 20.66
C TYR A 529 2.84 -32.02 22.02
N GLY A 530 2.59 -33.34 22.06
CA GLY A 530 2.64 -34.10 23.30
C GLY A 530 4.03 -34.07 23.95
N ARG A 531 5.10 -34.13 23.16
CA ARG A 531 6.48 -34.00 23.67
C ARG A 531 6.76 -32.62 24.27
N LEU A 532 6.17 -31.55 23.73
CA LEU A 532 6.39 -30.18 24.16
C LEU A 532 5.49 -29.76 25.34
N ASN A 533 4.43 -30.51 25.62
CA ASN A 533 3.42 -30.21 26.64
C ASN A 533 3.21 -31.40 27.58
N ASP A 534 4.31 -32.00 28.06
CA ASP A 534 4.32 -33.02 29.13
C ASP A 534 3.39 -34.22 28.92
N GLY A 535 3.28 -34.69 27.68
CA GLY A 535 2.46 -35.85 27.32
C GLY A 535 0.97 -35.56 27.16
N GLN A 536 0.55 -34.29 27.22
CA GLN A 536 -0.84 -33.90 26.99
C GLN A 536 -1.25 -34.19 25.53
N SER A 537 -2.49 -34.66 25.37
CA SER A 537 -3.11 -34.75 24.05
C SER A 537 -3.48 -33.36 23.52
N PRO A 538 -3.37 -33.12 22.21
CA PRO A 538 -3.93 -31.93 21.57
C PRO A 538 -5.43 -31.76 21.86
N TYR A 539 -5.88 -30.51 21.97
CA TYR A 539 -7.31 -30.18 22.02
C TYR A 539 -7.99 -30.47 20.67
N PRO A 540 -9.33 -30.54 20.62
CA PRO A 540 -10.07 -31.08 19.47
C PRO A 540 -9.70 -30.46 18.12
N THR A 541 -9.57 -29.14 18.03
CA THR A 541 -9.26 -28.44 16.78
C THR A 541 -7.83 -28.73 16.29
N LEU A 542 -6.83 -28.80 17.18
CA LEU A 542 -5.47 -29.18 16.82
C LEU A 542 -5.36 -30.67 16.48
N ALA A 543 -6.07 -31.54 17.21
CA ALA A 543 -6.17 -32.95 16.86
C ALA A 543 -6.75 -33.13 15.44
N ARG A 544 -7.83 -32.40 15.13
CA ARG A 544 -8.43 -32.37 13.79
C ARG A 544 -7.45 -31.86 12.73
N ALA A 545 -6.67 -30.82 13.02
CA ALA A 545 -5.64 -30.34 12.11
C ALA A 545 -4.60 -31.43 11.80
N CYS A 546 -4.14 -32.16 12.82
CA CYS A 546 -3.23 -33.29 12.65
C CYS A 546 -3.85 -34.42 11.82
N GLU A 547 -5.13 -34.74 12.03
CA GLU A 547 -5.87 -35.73 11.23
C GLU A 547 -5.92 -35.32 9.76
N VAL A 548 -6.31 -34.08 9.46
CA VAL A 548 -6.39 -33.56 8.08
C VAL A 548 -5.04 -33.66 7.36
N LEU A 549 -3.95 -33.29 8.04
CA LEU A 549 -2.61 -33.36 7.47
C LEU A 549 -2.12 -34.81 7.28
N LEU A 550 -2.67 -35.77 8.02
CA LEU A 550 -2.38 -37.19 7.87
C LEU A 550 -3.19 -37.80 6.72
N GLU A 551 -4.50 -37.53 6.66
CA GLU A 551 -5.41 -38.03 5.63
C GLU A 551 -4.97 -37.59 4.23
N ALA A 552 -4.54 -36.33 4.07
CA ALA A 552 -4.17 -35.79 2.77
C ALA A 552 -2.91 -36.41 2.16
N GLN A 553 -2.12 -37.16 2.94
CA GLN A 553 -0.96 -37.93 2.48
C GLN A 553 -1.31 -39.38 2.12
N ALA A 554 -2.50 -39.84 2.50
CA ALA A 554 -3.00 -41.19 2.19
C ALA A 554 -3.83 -41.24 0.90
N GLU A 555 -4.30 -40.08 0.42
CA GLU A 555 -4.98 -39.88 -0.88
C GLU A 555 -3.99 -39.59 -2.01
#